data_AF-A0A6I4IQM3-F1
#
_entry.id   AF-A0A6I4IQM3-F1
#
_cell.length_a   1.000
_cell.length_b   1.000
_cell.length_c   1.000
_cell.angle_alpha   90.00
_cell.angle_beta   90.00
_cell.angle_gamma   90.00
#
_symmetry.space_group_name_H-M   'P 1'
#
loop_
_entity.id
_entity.type
_entity.pdbx_description
1 polymer ?
#
loop_
_entity_poly.entity_id
_entity_poly.type
_entity_poly.pdbx_seq_one_letter_code
_entity_poly.pdbx_strand_id
1 'polypeptide(L)'
;MTMYLGNIAPWEQYPKHLRFSEIMNPLKVITDFFSSGWPKDHREDLKEWRFYVLNDKFYKDRHGPGHVLFIYDQTLQLIEALHLLLLRNYDRWPRLQDVTEEQIEQEKKEWVYFPKNLSAKELANPYKAVKKCFKKITPQDYRDYLHEWLHSALYNSAADETLIAGEIIDVYDNIRKLYSAAWLIHQRETEETITHKGWGRNRNASEKESIDDKLAPLKDLDPVLNQAEKSGIDEVKNLIVERIPSVCMIYLMGTHSNPFTYYLLILIDDKEKTPEHEIANKIEDNCRHLASVFAFVHKLASAKDALANNKRFWHNTLFKSINVYKAPDVELTGAHSIDNSVWLERAGHDWNRWGVQGKEFMKGALRYIEDNNYSLALFSLHQAAESSLIAIIRAVLGYRLSVHNLSRKIRITLLFTEEIKRVLQLDTTEGVQLFNLLQSGYSEARYKSQFNPDEESVKRLKDKVELLIAKIEQIYQQFIKEKSAPPSTGQ
;
A
#
# COMPACT_ATOMS: atom_id res chain seq x y z
N MET A 1 -37.07 -21.84 -14.33
CA MET A 1 -36.38 -22.22 -15.58
C MET A 1 -36.09 -20.93 -16.32
N THR A 2 -34.96 -20.30 -16.02
CA THR A 2 -34.57 -18.99 -16.58
C THR A 2 -33.43 -19.25 -17.53
N MET A 3 -33.62 -18.92 -18.81
CA MET A 3 -32.66 -19.17 -19.89
C MET A 3 -31.35 -18.44 -19.60
N TYR A 4 -30.29 -19.20 -19.31
CA TYR A 4 -28.91 -18.72 -19.36
C TYR A 4 -28.51 -18.55 -20.84
N LEU A 5 -28.27 -17.32 -21.28
CA LEU A 5 -27.77 -16.99 -22.61
C LEU A 5 -26.24 -16.84 -22.57
N GLY A 6 -25.51 -17.96 -22.54
CA GLY A 6 -24.05 -17.97 -22.66
C GLY A 6 -23.28 -17.23 -21.55
N ASN A 7 -22.09 -16.70 -21.87
CA ASN A 7 -21.12 -16.04 -20.97
C ASN A 7 -21.64 -14.78 -20.23
N ILE A 8 -22.93 -14.44 -20.34
CA ILE A 8 -23.51 -13.21 -19.80
C ILE A 8 -24.53 -13.59 -18.72
N ALA A 9 -24.22 -13.21 -17.48
CA ALA A 9 -25.15 -13.34 -16.36
C ALA A 9 -26.37 -12.41 -16.58
N PRO A 10 -27.58 -12.77 -16.11
CA PRO A 10 -28.72 -11.86 -16.06
C PRO A 10 -28.31 -10.51 -15.43
N TRP A 11 -28.88 -9.38 -15.89
CA TRP A 11 -28.45 -8.03 -15.49
C TRP A 11 -28.37 -7.84 -13.96
N GLU A 12 -29.25 -8.47 -13.20
CA GLU A 12 -29.29 -8.45 -11.73
C GLU A 12 -28.08 -9.18 -11.07
N GLN A 13 -27.48 -10.13 -11.79
CA GLN A 13 -26.34 -10.95 -11.35
C GLN A 13 -25.00 -10.41 -11.86
N TYR A 14 -24.98 -9.29 -12.59
CA TYR A 14 -23.75 -8.68 -13.08
C TYR A 14 -22.92 -8.08 -11.93
N PRO A 15 -21.59 -8.24 -11.89
CA PRO A 15 -20.74 -7.64 -10.88
C PRO A 15 -20.85 -6.10 -10.87
N LYS A 16 -21.09 -5.50 -9.71
CA LYS A 16 -21.26 -4.05 -9.53
C LYS A 16 -20.04 -3.40 -8.85
N HIS A 17 -19.21 -4.20 -8.19
CA HIS A 17 -18.11 -3.74 -7.33
C HIS A 17 -16.72 -4.06 -7.92
N LEU A 18 -16.68 -4.76 -9.05
CA LEU A 18 -15.46 -5.10 -9.77
C LEU A 18 -15.17 -4.12 -10.91
N ARG A 19 -13.92 -3.72 -11.03
CA ARG A 19 -13.37 -3.00 -12.19
C ARG A 19 -13.34 -3.93 -13.40
N PHE A 20 -13.29 -3.36 -14.61
CA PHE A 20 -13.21 -4.16 -15.85
C PHE A 20 -12.04 -5.16 -15.84
N SER A 21 -10.86 -4.76 -15.36
CA SER A 21 -9.69 -5.65 -15.24
C SER A 21 -9.92 -6.82 -14.28
N GLU A 22 -10.70 -6.62 -13.22
CA GLU A 22 -11.06 -7.64 -12.22
C GLU A 22 -12.15 -8.58 -12.76
N ILE A 23 -13.08 -8.05 -13.57
CA ILE A 23 -14.04 -8.88 -14.31
C ILE A 23 -13.31 -9.78 -15.31
N MET A 24 -12.26 -9.26 -15.97
CA MET A 24 -11.42 -10.01 -16.90
C MET A 24 -10.51 -11.03 -16.19
N ASN A 25 -10.06 -10.74 -14.96
CA ASN A 25 -9.26 -11.65 -14.16
C ASN A 25 -9.77 -11.76 -12.70
N PRO A 26 -10.83 -12.57 -12.44
CA PRO A 26 -11.39 -12.69 -11.10
C PRO A 26 -10.48 -13.40 -10.09
N LEU A 27 -9.53 -14.22 -10.54
CA LEU A 27 -8.54 -14.84 -9.65
C LEU A 27 -7.66 -13.79 -8.96
N LYS A 28 -7.37 -12.68 -9.65
CA LYS A 28 -6.63 -11.56 -9.05
C LYS A 28 -7.36 -10.97 -7.84
N VAL A 29 -8.69 -10.88 -7.90
CA VAL A 29 -9.51 -10.38 -6.77
C VAL A 29 -9.39 -11.31 -5.55
N ILE A 30 -9.34 -12.62 -5.78
CA ILE A 30 -9.12 -13.60 -4.71
C ILE A 30 -7.71 -13.44 -4.11
N THR A 31 -6.70 -13.26 -4.95
CA THR A 31 -5.32 -12.96 -4.49
C THR A 31 -5.27 -11.65 -3.70
N ASP A 32 -5.84 -10.56 -4.21
CA ASP A 32 -5.86 -9.24 -3.54
C ASP A 32 -6.60 -9.31 -2.20
N PHE A 33 -7.67 -10.10 -2.11
CA PHE A 33 -8.38 -10.38 -0.85
C PHE A 33 -7.43 -10.98 0.19
N PHE A 34 -6.78 -12.11 -0.10
CA PHE A 34 -5.83 -12.74 0.84
C PHE A 34 -4.49 -12.02 0.98
N SER A 35 -4.22 -11.00 0.15
CA SER A 35 -3.06 -10.10 0.34
C SER A 35 -3.30 -9.08 1.45
N SER A 36 -4.58 -8.82 1.79
CA SER A 36 -4.96 -7.86 2.83
C SER A 36 -5.12 -8.46 4.24
N GLY A 37 -5.15 -9.79 4.35
CA GLY A 37 -5.22 -10.51 5.61
C GLY A 37 -5.21 -12.03 5.42
N TRP A 38 -4.92 -12.78 6.48
CA TRP A 38 -5.00 -14.24 6.42
C TRP A 38 -6.47 -14.70 6.46
N PRO A 39 -6.76 -15.94 6.02
CA PRO A 39 -8.11 -16.51 6.16
C PRO A 39 -8.66 -16.48 7.58
N LYS A 40 -7.81 -16.40 8.61
CA LYS A 40 -8.22 -16.24 10.00
C LYS A 40 -8.63 -14.80 10.30
N ASP A 41 -7.86 -13.82 9.83
CA ASP A 41 -8.08 -12.40 10.08
C ASP A 41 -9.42 -11.96 9.47
N HIS A 42 -9.63 -12.27 8.18
CA HIS A 42 -10.91 -12.01 7.51
C HIS A 42 -12.11 -12.66 8.22
N ARG A 43 -11.92 -13.82 8.85
CA ARG A 43 -12.98 -14.49 9.62
C ARG A 43 -13.25 -13.81 10.95
N GLU A 44 -12.24 -13.26 11.61
CA GLU A 44 -12.43 -12.44 12.81
C GLU A 44 -13.06 -11.09 12.45
N ASP A 45 -12.66 -10.44 11.35
CA ASP A 45 -13.27 -9.20 10.85
C ASP A 45 -14.78 -9.39 10.57
N LEU A 46 -15.13 -10.47 9.85
CA LEU A 46 -16.53 -10.81 9.57
C LEU A 46 -17.32 -11.14 10.85
N LYS A 47 -16.67 -11.76 11.83
CA LYS A 47 -17.27 -12.10 13.13
C LYS A 47 -17.50 -10.85 13.98
N GLU A 48 -16.55 -9.92 13.97
CA GLU A 48 -16.67 -8.63 14.62
C GLU A 48 -17.79 -7.82 13.97
N TRP A 49 -17.82 -7.70 12.64
CA TRP A 49 -18.90 -7.01 11.94
C TRP A 49 -20.27 -7.59 12.29
N ARG A 50 -20.44 -8.93 12.22
CA ARG A 50 -21.67 -9.61 12.65
C ARG A 50 -22.05 -9.29 14.10
N PHE A 51 -21.08 -9.19 15.01
CA PHE A 51 -21.35 -8.84 16.41
C PHE A 51 -22.03 -7.48 16.52
N TYR A 52 -21.58 -6.47 15.78
CA TYR A 52 -22.19 -5.14 15.78
C TYR A 52 -23.59 -5.14 15.15
N VAL A 53 -23.82 -5.94 14.10
CA VAL A 53 -25.17 -6.11 13.51
C VAL A 53 -26.16 -6.76 14.49
N LEU A 54 -25.73 -7.74 15.31
CA LEU A 54 -26.63 -8.49 16.20
C LEU A 54 -26.90 -7.86 17.57
N ASN A 55 -26.06 -6.93 18.01
CA ASN A 55 -26.09 -6.43 19.40
C ASN A 55 -26.55 -4.96 19.49
N ASP A 56 -27.10 -4.40 18.41
CA ASP A 56 -27.53 -2.99 18.31
C ASP A 56 -26.48 -2.00 18.85
N LYS A 57 -25.22 -2.28 18.51
CA LYS A 57 -24.07 -1.47 18.89
C LYS A 57 -23.48 -0.83 17.64
N PHE A 58 -23.12 0.43 17.75
CA PHE A 58 -22.38 1.10 16.69
C PHE A 58 -20.95 0.57 16.63
N TYR A 59 -20.48 0.35 15.40
CA TYR A 59 -19.11 -0.09 15.13
C TYR A 59 -18.13 0.96 15.64
N LYS A 60 -17.32 0.58 16.62
CA LYS A 60 -16.37 1.47 17.29
C LYS A 60 -14.98 0.86 17.29
N ASP A 61 -14.37 0.84 16.13
CA ASP A 61 -12.93 0.59 16.00
C ASP A 61 -12.13 1.91 15.97
N ARG A 62 -10.85 1.83 16.31
CA ARG A 62 -9.92 2.97 16.30
C ARG A 62 -9.64 3.53 14.90
N HIS A 63 -9.88 2.75 13.85
CA HIS A 63 -9.84 3.22 12.45
C HIS A 63 -11.16 3.87 12.02
N GLY A 64 -12.12 3.95 12.95
CA GLY A 64 -13.43 4.53 12.73
C GLY A 64 -14.32 3.64 11.85
N PRO A 65 -15.49 4.18 11.44
CA PRO A 65 -16.44 3.45 10.60
C PRO A 65 -15.90 3.10 9.20
N GLY A 66 -14.78 3.69 8.78
CA GLY A 66 -14.14 3.35 7.50
C GLY A 66 -13.61 1.91 7.42
N HIS A 67 -13.31 1.27 8.56
CA HIS A 67 -12.82 -0.11 8.57
C HIS A 67 -13.91 -1.11 8.19
N VAL A 68 -15.14 -0.94 8.70
CA VAL A 68 -16.26 -1.81 8.31
C VAL A 68 -16.67 -1.60 6.85
N LEU A 69 -16.53 -0.37 6.32
CA LEU A 69 -16.72 -0.10 4.89
C LEU A 69 -15.68 -0.84 4.03
N PHE A 70 -14.41 -0.86 4.45
CA PHE A 70 -13.37 -1.61 3.76
C PHE A 70 -13.65 -3.12 3.74
N ILE A 71 -14.06 -3.70 4.88
CA ILE A 71 -14.45 -5.12 4.97
C ILE A 71 -15.65 -5.40 4.06
N TYR A 72 -16.65 -4.52 4.06
CA TYR A 72 -17.81 -4.58 3.17
C TYR A 72 -17.40 -4.64 1.69
N ASP A 73 -16.54 -3.71 1.25
CA ASP A 73 -16.10 -3.62 -0.15
C ASP A 73 -15.34 -4.89 -0.57
N GLN A 74 -14.38 -5.34 0.24
CA GLN A 74 -13.59 -6.54 -0.06
C GLN A 74 -14.44 -7.82 -0.10
N THR A 75 -15.40 -7.94 0.84
CA THR A 75 -16.30 -9.10 0.90
C THR A 75 -17.15 -9.17 -0.36
N LEU A 76 -17.71 -8.04 -0.82
CA LEU A 76 -18.51 -7.99 -2.04
C LEU A 76 -17.70 -8.27 -3.29
N GLN A 77 -16.52 -7.70 -3.41
CA GLN A 77 -15.61 -7.98 -4.53
C GLN A 77 -15.28 -9.47 -4.61
N LEU A 78 -14.95 -10.10 -3.48
CA LEU A 78 -14.67 -11.54 -3.43
C LEU A 78 -15.88 -12.37 -3.86
N ILE A 79 -17.07 -12.07 -3.34
CA ILE A 79 -18.31 -12.78 -3.69
C ILE A 79 -18.57 -12.67 -5.21
N GLU A 80 -18.47 -11.47 -5.77
CA GLU A 80 -18.68 -11.25 -7.21
C GLU A 80 -17.64 -11.98 -8.06
N ALA A 81 -16.38 -11.98 -7.64
CA ALA A 81 -15.30 -12.71 -8.32
C ALA A 81 -15.53 -14.22 -8.31
N LEU A 82 -15.93 -14.79 -7.16
CA LEU A 82 -16.28 -16.20 -7.05
C LEU A 82 -17.49 -16.57 -7.93
N HIS A 83 -18.46 -15.66 -8.04
CA HIS A 83 -19.59 -15.85 -8.94
C HIS A 83 -19.14 -15.88 -10.42
N LEU A 84 -18.29 -14.95 -10.83
CA LEU A 84 -17.73 -14.93 -12.18
C LEU A 84 -16.92 -16.20 -12.49
N LEU A 85 -16.11 -16.69 -11.56
CA LEU A 85 -15.38 -17.96 -11.75
C LEU A 85 -16.33 -19.14 -11.86
N LEU A 86 -17.42 -19.16 -11.10
CA LEU A 86 -18.45 -20.18 -11.21
C LEU A 86 -19.11 -20.15 -12.60
N LEU A 87 -19.41 -18.97 -13.14
CA LEU A 87 -20.02 -18.80 -14.47
C LEU A 87 -19.04 -19.17 -15.59
N ARG A 88 -17.78 -18.76 -15.52
CA ARG A 88 -16.73 -19.12 -16.50
C ARG A 88 -16.53 -20.62 -16.64
N ASN A 89 -16.79 -21.36 -15.57
CA ASN A 89 -16.66 -22.81 -15.50
C ASN A 89 -18.01 -23.54 -15.62
N TYR A 90 -19.09 -22.83 -15.95
CA TYR A 90 -20.46 -23.38 -16.00
C TYR A 90 -20.58 -24.55 -16.98
N ASP A 91 -20.06 -24.40 -18.20
CA ASP A 91 -20.08 -25.46 -19.23
C ASP A 91 -19.15 -26.64 -18.90
N ARG A 92 -18.18 -26.43 -17.99
CA ARG A 92 -17.28 -27.48 -17.49
C ARG A 92 -17.85 -28.22 -16.28
N TRP A 93 -19.03 -27.85 -15.79
CA TRP A 93 -19.62 -28.35 -14.54
C TRP A 93 -20.62 -29.49 -14.78
N PRO A 94 -20.12 -30.73 -14.98
CA PRO A 94 -19.68 -31.55 -13.84
C PRO A 94 -18.32 -32.27 -14.05
N ARG A 95 -17.46 -31.78 -14.95
CA ARG A 95 -16.22 -32.44 -15.39
C ARG A 95 -14.92 -31.83 -14.86
N LEU A 96 -14.97 -30.80 -14.02
CA LEU A 96 -13.77 -30.36 -13.30
C LEU A 96 -13.29 -31.51 -12.41
N GLN A 97 -12.07 -31.99 -12.66
CA GLN A 97 -11.50 -33.12 -11.93
C GLN A 97 -11.40 -32.75 -10.45
N ASP A 98 -12.00 -33.61 -9.62
CA ASP A 98 -11.81 -33.55 -8.18
C ASP A 98 -10.36 -33.90 -7.88
N VAL A 99 -9.74 -33.16 -6.95
CA VAL A 99 -8.44 -33.58 -6.44
C VAL A 99 -8.59 -34.87 -5.64
N THR A 100 -7.55 -35.71 -5.63
CA THR A 100 -7.58 -37.00 -4.94
C THR A 100 -7.55 -36.80 -3.42
N GLU A 101 -8.01 -37.80 -2.67
CA GLU A 101 -7.90 -37.79 -1.19
C GLU A 101 -6.43 -37.71 -0.74
N GLU A 102 -5.52 -38.36 -1.47
CA GLU A 102 -4.08 -38.28 -1.23
C GLU A 102 -3.56 -36.84 -1.39
N GLN A 103 -3.99 -36.13 -2.44
CA GLN A 103 -3.63 -34.73 -2.62
C GLN A 103 -4.16 -33.87 -1.46
N ILE A 104 -5.41 -34.08 -1.02
CA ILE A 104 -5.98 -33.34 0.12
C ILE A 104 -5.18 -33.57 1.40
N GLU A 105 -4.77 -34.81 1.68
CA GLU A 105 -3.94 -35.12 2.85
C GLU A 105 -2.54 -34.52 2.75
N GLN A 106 -1.98 -34.41 1.54
CA GLN A 106 -0.74 -33.69 1.31
C GLN A 106 -0.92 -32.18 1.53
N GLU A 107 -1.95 -31.56 0.96
CA GLU A 107 -2.26 -30.13 1.14
C GLU A 107 -2.47 -29.77 2.61
N LYS A 108 -3.15 -30.62 3.39
CA LYS A 108 -3.30 -30.42 4.86
C LYS A 108 -1.98 -30.38 5.61
N LYS A 109 -0.99 -31.17 5.17
CA LYS A 109 0.35 -31.21 5.76
C LYS A 109 1.23 -30.07 5.25
N GLU A 110 1.00 -29.64 4.02
CA GLU A 110 1.85 -28.68 3.35
C GLU A 110 1.38 -27.24 3.52
N TRP A 111 0.10 -26.94 3.66
CA TRP A 111 -0.39 -25.56 3.66
C TRP A 111 -0.46 -24.95 5.05
N VAL A 112 -0.06 -23.67 5.16
CA VAL A 112 -0.03 -22.91 6.42
C VAL A 112 -1.43 -22.79 7.04
N TYR A 113 -2.46 -22.71 6.20
CA TYR A 113 -3.85 -22.72 6.61
C TYR A 113 -4.65 -23.72 5.77
N PHE A 114 -5.47 -24.54 6.44
CA PHE A 114 -6.39 -25.46 5.80
C PHE A 114 -7.84 -25.28 6.33
N PRO A 115 -8.85 -25.20 5.45
CA PRO A 115 -10.24 -24.97 5.84
C PRO A 115 -10.85 -26.16 6.58
N LYS A 116 -11.67 -25.87 7.61
CA LYS A 116 -12.31 -26.88 8.48
C LYS A 116 -13.83 -26.98 8.33
N ASN A 117 -14.45 -26.04 7.63
CA ASN A 117 -15.90 -25.89 7.47
C ASN A 117 -16.40 -26.31 6.07
N LEU A 118 -15.62 -27.14 5.36
CA LEU A 118 -15.98 -27.70 4.06
C LEU A 118 -16.12 -29.23 4.17
N SER A 119 -17.11 -29.80 3.48
CA SER A 119 -17.28 -31.25 3.38
C SER A 119 -16.22 -31.88 2.48
N ALA A 120 -16.00 -33.20 2.55
CA ALA A 120 -15.00 -33.89 1.72
C ALA A 120 -15.17 -33.60 0.21
N LYS A 121 -16.41 -33.58 -0.29
CA LYS A 121 -16.70 -33.23 -1.69
C LYS A 121 -16.34 -31.78 -2.03
N GLU A 122 -16.52 -30.86 -1.09
CA GLU A 122 -16.20 -29.44 -1.25
C GLU A 122 -14.69 -29.17 -1.10
N LEU A 123 -13.98 -29.94 -0.27
CA LEU A 123 -12.53 -29.94 -0.23
C LEU A 123 -11.93 -30.48 -1.53
N ALA A 124 -12.51 -31.53 -2.09
CA ALA A 124 -12.08 -32.09 -3.37
C ALA A 124 -12.31 -31.11 -4.54
N ASN A 125 -13.33 -30.25 -4.45
CA ASN A 125 -13.60 -29.22 -5.44
C ASN A 125 -14.30 -28.00 -4.81
N PRO A 126 -13.59 -26.88 -4.60
CA PRO A 126 -14.11 -25.72 -3.88
C PRO A 126 -15.28 -25.04 -4.60
N TYR A 127 -15.37 -25.16 -5.92
CA TYR A 127 -16.50 -24.62 -6.67
C TYR A 127 -17.83 -25.32 -6.32
N LYS A 128 -17.82 -26.55 -5.74
CA LYS A 128 -19.04 -27.18 -5.21
C LYS A 128 -19.59 -26.39 -4.03
N ALA A 129 -18.71 -25.85 -3.18
CA ALA A 129 -19.10 -24.96 -2.08
C ALA A 129 -19.62 -23.63 -2.62
N VAL A 130 -18.90 -23.02 -3.58
CA VAL A 130 -19.30 -21.76 -4.24
C VAL A 130 -20.70 -21.90 -4.86
N LYS A 131 -20.93 -22.96 -5.66
CA LYS A 131 -22.23 -23.27 -6.26
C LYS A 131 -23.33 -23.47 -5.20
N LYS A 132 -23.02 -24.14 -4.09
CA LYS A 132 -23.98 -24.38 -3.01
C LYS A 132 -24.36 -23.07 -2.31
N CYS A 133 -23.42 -22.16 -2.09
CA CYS A 133 -23.69 -20.83 -1.53
C CYS A 133 -24.60 -20.01 -2.47
N PHE A 134 -24.26 -19.94 -3.76
CA PHE A 134 -25.08 -19.20 -4.74
C PHE A 134 -26.44 -19.82 -5.07
N LYS A 135 -26.66 -21.10 -4.72
CA LYS A 135 -28.00 -21.72 -4.77
C LYS A 135 -28.90 -21.23 -3.64
N LYS A 136 -28.32 -20.84 -2.51
CA LYS A 136 -29.05 -20.36 -1.33
C LYS A 136 -29.29 -18.86 -1.36
N ILE A 137 -28.29 -18.08 -1.77
CA ILE A 137 -28.31 -16.61 -1.74
C ILE A 137 -27.74 -16.12 -3.08
N THR A 138 -28.49 -15.30 -3.82
CA THR A 138 -28.02 -14.80 -5.11
C THR A 138 -26.98 -13.68 -4.92
N PRO A 139 -26.19 -13.33 -5.96
CA PRO A 139 -25.26 -12.19 -5.87
C PRO A 139 -25.96 -10.87 -5.51
N GLN A 140 -27.20 -10.67 -5.95
CA GLN A 140 -27.97 -9.48 -5.60
C GLN A 140 -28.38 -9.51 -4.14
N ASP A 141 -28.92 -10.63 -3.64
CA ASP A 141 -29.27 -10.76 -2.22
C ASP A 141 -28.06 -10.55 -1.30
N TYR A 142 -26.86 -11.03 -1.68
CA TYR A 142 -25.64 -10.74 -0.91
C TYR A 142 -25.34 -9.24 -0.80
N ARG A 143 -25.59 -8.46 -1.86
CA ARG A 143 -25.42 -7.00 -1.81
C ARG A 143 -26.41 -6.37 -0.85
N ASP A 144 -27.66 -6.79 -0.94
CA ASP A 144 -28.74 -6.23 -0.13
C ASP A 144 -28.48 -6.54 1.35
N TYR A 145 -28.19 -7.80 1.70
CA TYR A 145 -27.82 -8.18 3.07
C TYR A 145 -26.58 -7.46 3.59
N LEU A 146 -25.50 -7.39 2.81
CA LEU A 146 -24.26 -6.75 3.28
C LEU A 146 -24.40 -5.23 3.38
N HIS A 147 -25.23 -4.62 2.54
CA HIS A 147 -25.56 -3.20 2.62
C HIS A 147 -26.38 -2.89 3.87
N GLU A 148 -27.36 -3.73 4.19
CA GLU A 148 -28.12 -3.64 5.44
C GLU A 148 -27.25 -3.88 6.68
N TRP A 149 -26.31 -4.83 6.63
CA TRP A 149 -25.32 -5.05 7.70
C TRP A 149 -24.40 -3.85 7.89
N LEU A 150 -23.99 -3.19 6.81
CA LEU A 150 -23.17 -1.99 6.87
C LEU A 150 -23.96 -0.86 7.51
N HIS A 151 -25.21 -0.64 7.08
CA HIS A 151 -26.10 0.34 7.69
C HIS A 151 -26.30 0.04 9.19
N SER A 152 -26.72 -1.16 9.55
CA SER A 152 -26.95 -1.57 10.93
C SER A 152 -25.72 -1.34 11.82
N ALA A 153 -24.53 -1.74 11.36
CA ALA A 153 -23.30 -1.55 12.12
C ALA A 153 -22.88 -0.07 12.27
N LEU A 154 -23.35 0.83 11.41
CA LEU A 154 -22.96 2.24 11.41
C LEU A 154 -23.94 3.18 12.14
N TYR A 155 -25.16 2.73 12.44
CA TYR A 155 -26.16 3.55 13.13
C TYR A 155 -25.96 3.58 14.66
N ASN A 156 -26.21 4.74 15.27
CA ASN A 156 -26.10 4.94 16.72
C ASN A 156 -27.34 4.45 17.51
N SER A 157 -28.46 4.21 16.81
CA SER A 157 -29.72 3.71 17.34
C SER A 157 -30.36 2.85 16.26
N ALA A 158 -30.72 1.60 16.59
CA ALA A 158 -31.36 0.69 15.63
C ALA A 158 -32.61 1.37 15.03
N ALA A 159 -32.62 1.55 13.71
CA ALA A 159 -33.87 1.76 13.01
C ALA A 159 -34.69 0.47 13.17
N ASP A 160 -35.99 0.61 13.47
CA ASP A 160 -36.92 -0.44 13.92
C ASP A 160 -37.28 -1.49 12.84
N GLU A 161 -36.38 -1.72 11.87
CA GLU A 161 -36.46 -2.79 10.86
C GLU A 161 -35.41 -3.84 11.22
N THR A 162 -35.78 -4.74 12.12
CA THR A 162 -34.88 -5.77 12.66
C THR A 162 -34.56 -6.82 11.59
N LEU A 163 -33.32 -6.84 11.10
CA LEU A 163 -32.74 -8.01 10.44
C LEU A 163 -32.97 -9.25 11.30
N ILE A 164 -33.54 -10.33 10.74
CA ILE A 164 -33.83 -11.53 11.52
C ILE A 164 -32.50 -12.22 11.86
N ALA A 165 -32.24 -12.46 13.15
CA ALA A 165 -30.98 -13.07 13.61
C ALA A 165 -30.65 -14.40 12.90
N GLY A 166 -31.67 -15.18 12.54
CA GLY A 166 -31.51 -16.40 11.73
C GLY A 166 -30.96 -16.13 10.32
N GLU A 167 -31.46 -15.10 9.64
CA GLU A 167 -30.99 -14.70 8.30
C GLU A 167 -29.55 -14.17 8.36
N ILE A 168 -29.21 -13.40 9.39
CA ILE A 168 -27.83 -12.95 9.64
C ILE A 168 -26.89 -14.15 9.80
N ILE A 169 -27.29 -15.16 10.57
CA ILE A 169 -26.48 -16.37 10.78
C ILE A 169 -26.30 -17.15 9.47
N ASP A 170 -27.36 -17.28 8.67
CA ASP A 170 -27.30 -18.00 7.38
C ASP A 170 -26.39 -17.28 6.36
N VAL A 171 -26.48 -15.95 6.28
CA VAL A 171 -25.57 -15.13 5.44
C VAL A 171 -24.13 -15.25 5.93
N TYR A 172 -23.91 -15.10 7.25
CA TYR A 172 -22.60 -15.23 7.89
C TYR A 172 -21.92 -16.57 7.59
N ASP A 173 -22.64 -17.68 7.80
CA ASP A 173 -22.08 -19.01 7.60
C ASP A 173 -21.83 -19.32 6.11
N ASN A 174 -22.66 -18.79 5.21
CA ASN A 174 -22.38 -18.89 3.77
C ASN A 174 -21.13 -18.08 3.36
N ILE A 175 -20.92 -16.86 3.90
CA ILE A 175 -19.72 -16.06 3.58
C ILE A 175 -18.47 -16.74 4.13
N ARG A 176 -18.50 -17.27 5.36
CA ARG A 176 -17.39 -18.07 5.90
C ARG A 176 -17.04 -19.26 5.02
N LYS A 177 -18.07 -19.88 4.43
CA LYS A 177 -17.90 -20.97 3.49
C LYS A 177 -17.27 -20.51 2.17
N LEU A 178 -17.69 -19.35 1.65
CA LEU A 178 -17.09 -18.72 0.49
C LEU A 178 -15.62 -18.35 0.73
N TYR A 179 -15.25 -17.80 1.88
CA TYR A 179 -13.84 -17.53 2.22
C TYR A 179 -12.99 -18.79 2.20
N SER A 180 -13.56 -19.89 2.68
CA SER A 180 -12.85 -21.18 2.75
C SER A 180 -12.69 -21.81 1.37
N ALA A 181 -13.71 -21.66 0.50
CA ALA A 181 -13.64 -22.09 -0.88
C ALA A 181 -12.68 -21.21 -1.70
N ALA A 182 -12.71 -19.89 -1.50
CA ALA A 182 -11.80 -18.94 -2.12
C ALA A 182 -10.35 -19.24 -1.78
N TRP A 183 -10.06 -19.62 -0.53
CA TRP A 183 -8.72 -20.02 -0.13
C TRP A 183 -8.23 -21.25 -0.89
N LEU A 184 -9.06 -22.29 -1.04
CA LEU A 184 -8.70 -23.47 -1.84
C LEU A 184 -8.46 -23.12 -3.32
N ILE A 185 -9.30 -22.24 -3.89
CA ILE A 185 -9.12 -21.76 -5.27
C ILE A 185 -7.80 -20.99 -5.38
N HIS A 186 -7.50 -20.09 -4.45
CA HIS A 186 -6.23 -19.37 -4.39
C HIS A 186 -5.04 -20.33 -4.35
N GLN A 187 -5.03 -21.28 -3.42
CA GLN A 187 -3.92 -22.22 -3.25
C GLN A 187 -3.69 -23.13 -4.47
N ARG A 188 -4.76 -23.52 -5.18
CA ARG A 188 -4.69 -24.52 -6.27
C ARG A 188 -4.60 -23.93 -7.67
N GLU A 189 -5.15 -22.74 -7.88
CA GLU A 189 -5.36 -22.16 -9.22
C GLU A 189 -4.59 -20.85 -9.42
N THR A 190 -3.85 -20.39 -8.42
CA THR A 190 -2.92 -19.27 -8.58
C THR A 190 -1.47 -19.75 -8.50
N GLU A 191 -0.55 -18.95 -9.02
CA GLU A 191 0.90 -19.23 -8.95
C GLU A 191 1.49 -19.00 -7.54
N GLU A 192 0.64 -18.60 -6.58
CA GLU A 192 0.99 -18.14 -5.23
C GLU A 192 0.61 -19.16 -4.14
N THR A 193 0.85 -20.46 -4.35
CA THR A 193 0.58 -21.48 -3.33
C THR A 193 1.43 -21.24 -2.06
N ILE A 194 0.78 -21.09 -0.91
CA ILE A 194 1.39 -20.79 0.39
C ILE A 194 1.52 -22.07 1.22
N THR A 195 2.71 -22.69 1.15
CA THR A 195 3.03 -23.93 1.89
C THR A 195 3.98 -23.67 3.06
N HIS A 196 3.98 -24.50 4.12
CA HIS A 196 4.98 -24.54 5.19
C HIS A 196 6.42 -24.72 4.69
N LYS A 197 6.63 -25.29 3.49
CA LYS A 197 7.97 -25.47 2.89
C LYS A 197 8.40 -24.25 2.06
N GLY A 198 7.47 -23.46 1.51
CA GLY A 198 7.74 -22.20 0.79
C GLY A 198 7.60 -20.96 1.70
N TRP A 199 6.89 -21.10 2.80
CA TRP A 199 6.84 -20.19 3.92
C TRP A 199 8.14 -20.39 4.70
N GLY A 200 9.10 -19.50 4.48
CA GLY A 200 10.40 -19.50 5.17
C GLY A 200 11.56 -20.11 4.37
N ARG A 201 11.30 -20.68 3.19
CA ARG A 201 12.37 -20.97 2.22
C ARG A 201 12.48 -19.85 1.21
N ASN A 202 13.62 -19.16 1.29
CA ASN A 202 14.21 -18.41 0.21
C ASN A 202 13.93 -19.07 -1.15
N ARG A 203 13.14 -18.43 -2.03
CA ARG A 203 13.23 -18.69 -3.47
C ARG A 203 14.55 -18.16 -4.07
N ASN A 204 15.51 -17.72 -3.25
CA ASN A 204 16.82 -17.22 -3.66
C ASN A 204 17.99 -18.08 -3.14
N ALA A 205 17.87 -19.42 -3.12
CA ALA A 205 19.01 -20.31 -2.86
C ALA A 205 19.64 -20.90 -4.13
N SER A 206 19.00 -20.75 -5.29
CA SER A 206 19.58 -21.12 -6.61
C SER A 206 19.64 -19.98 -7.61
N GLU A 207 19.14 -18.80 -7.26
CA GLU A 207 19.47 -17.55 -7.92
C GLU A 207 20.02 -16.59 -6.85
N LYS A 208 21.32 -16.74 -6.56
CA LYS A 208 22.11 -15.55 -6.28
C LYS A 208 22.08 -14.73 -7.58
N GLU A 209 21.03 -13.95 -7.79
CA GLU A 209 21.28 -12.66 -8.41
C GLU A 209 22.31 -12.00 -7.51
N SER A 210 23.54 -11.90 -8.02
CA SER A 210 24.47 -10.91 -7.53
C SER A 210 23.71 -9.60 -7.52
N ILE A 211 23.32 -9.12 -6.34
CA ILE A 211 23.09 -7.69 -6.14
C ILE A 211 24.44 -7.11 -6.55
N ASP A 212 24.48 -6.51 -7.74
CA ASP A 212 25.66 -5.83 -8.25
C ASP A 212 26.14 -4.92 -7.12
N ASP A 213 27.35 -5.17 -6.59
CA ASP A 213 27.90 -4.45 -5.44
C ASP A 213 28.08 -2.94 -5.74
N LYS A 214 27.84 -2.52 -6.99
CA LYS A 214 27.78 -1.13 -7.41
C LYS A 214 26.39 -0.54 -7.29
N LEU A 215 26.23 0.37 -6.34
CA LEU A 215 25.08 1.30 -6.30
C LEU A 215 25.04 2.12 -7.59
N ALA A 216 23.83 2.30 -8.11
CA ALA A 216 23.59 3.28 -9.17
C ALA A 216 23.94 4.70 -8.69
N PRO A 217 24.47 5.58 -9.56
CA PRO A 217 24.66 6.99 -9.25
C PRO A 217 23.37 7.65 -8.73
N LEU A 218 23.49 8.57 -7.78
CA LEU A 218 22.33 9.32 -7.30
C LEU A 218 21.83 10.26 -8.38
N LYS A 219 20.50 10.27 -8.58
CA LYS A 219 19.86 11.20 -9.51
C LYS A 219 19.83 12.60 -8.87
N ASP A 220 20.21 13.61 -9.64
CA ASP A 220 20.06 15.02 -9.25
C ASP A 220 18.67 15.54 -9.69
N LEU A 221 18.24 16.67 -9.13
CA LEU A 221 16.99 17.33 -9.52
C LEU A 221 17.18 18.10 -10.83
N ASP A 222 17.35 17.38 -11.94
CA ASP A 222 17.51 17.96 -13.29
C ASP A 222 16.52 17.28 -14.26
N PRO A 223 15.25 17.72 -14.27
CA PRO A 223 14.21 17.08 -15.07
C PRO A 223 14.45 17.30 -16.58
N VAL A 224 14.82 16.24 -17.28
CA VAL A 224 14.87 16.22 -18.75
C VAL A 224 13.61 15.56 -19.29
N LEU A 225 12.79 16.33 -20.04
CA LEU A 225 11.54 15.84 -20.59
C LEU A 225 11.63 15.56 -22.09
N ASN A 226 11.08 14.42 -22.51
CA ASN A 226 10.78 14.15 -23.92
C ASN A 226 9.51 14.91 -24.38
N GLN A 227 9.22 14.87 -25.67
CA GLN A 227 8.10 15.63 -26.24
C GLN A 227 6.72 15.22 -25.69
N ALA A 228 6.49 13.93 -25.46
CA ALA A 228 5.24 13.45 -24.89
C ALA A 228 5.10 13.88 -23.42
N GLU A 229 6.17 13.81 -22.65
CA GLU A 229 6.20 14.25 -21.26
C GLU A 229 5.99 15.77 -21.11
N LYS A 230 6.45 16.57 -22.08
CA LYS A 230 6.17 18.01 -22.15
C LYS A 230 4.68 18.29 -22.39
N SER A 231 4.05 17.57 -23.31
CA SER A 231 2.60 17.69 -23.52
C SER A 231 1.82 17.27 -22.27
N GLY A 232 2.20 16.15 -21.65
CA GLY A 232 1.54 15.64 -20.45
C GLY A 232 1.65 16.59 -19.25
N ILE A 233 2.82 17.23 -19.04
CA ILE A 233 2.97 18.19 -17.93
C ILE A 233 2.15 19.46 -18.17
N ASP A 234 1.96 19.88 -19.43
CA ASP A 234 1.11 21.02 -19.75
C ASP A 234 -0.36 20.76 -19.43
N GLU A 235 -0.87 19.56 -19.72
CA GLU A 235 -2.22 19.14 -19.34
C GLU A 235 -2.40 19.05 -17.82
N VAL A 236 -1.43 18.42 -17.12
CA VAL A 236 -1.43 18.32 -15.66
C VAL A 236 -1.42 19.72 -15.02
N LYS A 237 -0.57 20.61 -15.51
CA LYS A 237 -0.50 22.01 -15.07
C LYS A 237 -1.85 22.71 -15.24
N ASN A 238 -2.47 22.63 -16.42
CA ASN A 238 -3.74 23.28 -16.69
C ASN A 238 -4.83 22.77 -15.74
N LEU A 239 -4.91 21.45 -15.53
CA LEU A 239 -5.87 20.85 -14.61
C LEU A 239 -5.67 21.30 -13.16
N ILE A 240 -4.42 21.37 -12.70
CA ILE A 240 -4.10 21.83 -11.34
C ILE A 240 -4.53 23.28 -11.13
N VAL A 241 -4.20 24.17 -12.07
CA VAL A 241 -4.53 25.60 -11.99
C VAL A 241 -6.04 25.83 -12.08
N GLU A 242 -6.74 25.09 -12.93
CA GLU A 242 -8.20 25.18 -13.06
C GLU A 242 -8.92 24.74 -11.78
N ARG A 243 -8.51 23.61 -11.19
CA ARG A 243 -9.20 23.04 -10.02
C ARG A 243 -8.77 23.66 -8.69
N ILE A 244 -7.60 24.28 -8.64
CA ILE A 244 -7.04 24.84 -7.41
C ILE A 244 -6.58 26.28 -7.68
N PRO A 245 -7.51 27.25 -7.63
CA PRO A 245 -7.22 28.65 -7.92
C PRO A 245 -6.19 29.29 -6.97
N SER A 246 -5.94 28.68 -5.80
CA SER A 246 -4.94 29.14 -4.84
C SER A 246 -3.51 28.83 -5.28
N VAL A 247 -3.28 28.09 -6.37
CA VAL A 247 -1.94 27.76 -6.85
C VAL A 247 -1.27 29.02 -7.42
N CYS A 248 -0.11 29.35 -6.88
CA CYS A 248 0.70 30.49 -7.27
C CYS A 248 1.84 30.10 -8.22
N MET A 249 2.52 28.99 -7.94
CA MET A 249 3.64 28.51 -8.75
C MET A 249 3.70 26.98 -8.77
N ILE A 250 4.18 26.40 -9.86
CA ILE A 250 4.44 24.96 -9.99
C ILE A 250 5.84 24.77 -10.57
N TYR A 251 6.64 23.96 -9.89
CA TYR A 251 7.96 23.54 -10.34
C TYR A 251 7.98 22.03 -10.53
N LEU A 252 8.38 21.58 -11.71
CA LEU A 252 8.68 20.18 -11.96
C LEU A 252 10.08 19.89 -11.46
N MET A 253 10.20 19.01 -10.46
CA MET A 253 11.49 18.65 -9.85
C MET A 253 12.15 17.44 -10.51
N GLY A 254 11.35 16.58 -11.14
CA GLY A 254 11.82 15.30 -11.66
C GLY A 254 10.66 14.41 -12.13
N THR A 255 11.03 13.36 -12.85
CA THR A 255 10.13 12.26 -13.24
C THR A 255 10.69 10.93 -12.76
N HIS A 256 9.79 9.96 -12.55
CA HIS A 256 10.15 8.57 -12.36
C HIS A 256 9.46 7.74 -13.43
N SER A 257 10.05 6.65 -13.92
CA SER A 257 9.53 5.89 -15.07
C SER A 257 8.57 4.76 -14.70
N ASN A 258 8.68 4.14 -13.51
CA ASN A 258 7.88 2.96 -13.16
C ASN A 258 7.33 2.89 -11.70
N PRO A 259 6.07 3.29 -11.45
CA PRO A 259 5.13 3.86 -12.42
C PRO A 259 5.59 5.26 -12.86
N PHE A 260 5.23 5.65 -14.08
CA PHE A 260 5.54 6.98 -14.57
C PHE A 260 4.92 8.02 -13.63
N THR A 261 5.71 8.94 -13.05
CA THR A 261 5.24 9.90 -12.04
C THR A 261 5.93 11.25 -12.21
N TYR A 262 5.15 12.34 -12.21
CA TYR A 262 5.66 13.71 -12.10
C TYR A 262 5.81 14.13 -10.63
N TYR A 263 6.98 14.67 -10.26
CA TYR A 263 7.22 15.22 -8.94
C TYR A 263 7.16 16.74 -8.99
N LEU A 264 6.14 17.32 -8.35
CA LEU A 264 5.84 18.74 -8.45
C LEU A 264 5.97 19.43 -7.09
N LEU A 265 6.77 20.49 -7.03
CA LEU A 265 6.70 21.48 -5.95
C LEU A 265 5.63 22.52 -6.33
N ILE A 266 4.62 22.67 -5.47
CA ILE A 266 3.44 23.49 -5.73
C ILE A 266 3.33 24.51 -4.60
N LEU A 267 3.38 25.78 -4.97
CA LEU A 267 3.25 26.89 -4.03
C LEU A 267 1.84 27.44 -4.11
N ILE A 268 1.21 27.60 -2.96
CA ILE A 268 -0.16 28.11 -2.84
C ILE A 268 -0.20 29.43 -2.07
N ASP A 269 -1.27 30.18 -2.28
CA ASP A 269 -1.54 31.45 -1.61
C ASP A 269 -1.61 31.26 -0.08
N ASP A 270 -1.09 32.24 0.65
CA ASP A 270 -1.04 32.25 2.10
C ASP A 270 -2.44 32.36 2.73
N LYS A 271 -3.43 32.88 2.00
CA LYS A 271 -4.84 32.99 2.41
C LYS A 271 -5.58 31.65 2.36
N GLU A 272 -5.05 30.66 1.63
CA GLU A 272 -5.68 29.34 1.54
C GLU A 272 -5.68 28.69 2.95
N LYS A 273 -6.85 28.24 3.41
CA LYS A 273 -7.00 27.72 4.78
C LYS A 273 -6.88 26.20 4.86
N THR A 274 -7.06 25.52 3.73
CA THR A 274 -6.95 24.07 3.64
C THR A 274 -5.50 23.65 3.95
N PRO A 275 -5.28 22.64 4.82
CA PRO A 275 -3.96 22.13 5.10
C PRO A 275 -3.22 21.67 3.83
N GLU A 276 -1.91 21.92 3.76
CA GLU A 276 -1.07 21.61 2.58
C GLU A 276 -1.17 20.13 2.17
N HIS A 277 -1.23 19.22 3.13
CA HIS A 277 -1.35 17.78 2.86
C HIS A 277 -2.69 17.39 2.23
N GLU A 278 -3.79 18.06 2.59
CA GLU A 278 -5.09 17.84 1.97
C GLU A 278 -5.12 18.36 0.53
N ILE A 279 -4.48 19.50 0.27
CA ILE A 279 -4.33 20.04 -1.08
C ILE A 279 -3.46 19.10 -1.91
N ALA A 280 -2.36 18.59 -1.35
CA ALA A 280 -1.52 17.60 -2.01
C ALA A 280 -2.34 16.37 -2.43
N ASN A 281 -3.15 15.81 -1.52
CA ASN A 281 -4.03 14.69 -1.83
C ASN A 281 -5.04 15.04 -2.94
N LYS A 282 -5.69 16.21 -2.85
CA LYS A 282 -6.63 16.69 -3.89
C LYS A 282 -5.96 16.81 -5.26
N ILE A 283 -4.72 17.30 -5.32
CA ILE A 283 -3.95 17.41 -6.57
C ILE A 283 -3.64 16.02 -7.13
N GLU A 284 -3.08 15.14 -6.29
CA GLU A 284 -2.72 13.78 -6.68
C GLU A 284 -3.96 13.01 -7.19
N ASP A 285 -5.12 13.20 -6.54
CA ASP A 285 -6.40 12.56 -6.88
C ASP A 285 -7.01 13.08 -8.17
N ASN A 286 -7.03 14.41 -8.34
CA ASN A 286 -7.54 15.05 -9.55
C ASN A 286 -6.75 14.62 -10.79
N CYS A 287 -5.43 14.45 -10.65
CA CYS A 287 -4.56 14.13 -11.79
C CYS A 287 -4.55 12.63 -12.16
N ARG A 288 -5.10 11.72 -11.35
CA ARG A 288 -4.99 10.25 -11.53
C ARG A 288 -5.38 9.75 -12.93
N HIS A 289 -6.32 10.43 -13.60
CA HIS A 289 -6.79 10.05 -14.93
C HIS A 289 -5.87 10.52 -16.07
N LEU A 290 -5.04 11.54 -15.82
CA LEU A 290 -4.06 12.07 -16.77
C LEU A 290 -2.68 11.46 -16.54
N ALA A 291 -2.17 11.56 -15.30
CA ALA A 291 -0.85 11.08 -14.94
C ALA A 291 -0.74 10.87 -13.41
N SER A 292 0.17 9.98 -12.99
CA SER A 292 0.56 9.91 -11.57
C SER A 292 1.35 11.18 -11.22
N VAL A 293 0.90 11.85 -10.15
CA VAL A 293 1.56 13.04 -9.60
C VAL A 293 1.99 12.76 -8.16
N PHE A 294 3.12 13.34 -7.77
CA PHE A 294 3.54 13.45 -6.38
C PHE A 294 3.68 14.93 -6.04
N ALA A 295 2.83 15.44 -5.15
CA ALA A 295 2.75 16.87 -4.87
C ALA A 295 3.46 17.24 -3.55
N PHE A 296 4.45 18.14 -3.63
CA PHE A 296 5.01 18.85 -2.49
C PHE A 296 4.32 20.22 -2.40
N VAL A 297 3.29 20.31 -1.58
CA VAL A 297 2.52 21.56 -1.43
C VAL A 297 3.06 22.36 -0.26
N HIS A 298 3.32 23.65 -0.49
CA HIS A 298 3.75 24.59 0.56
C HIS A 298 3.15 25.97 0.34
N LYS A 299 3.00 26.74 1.42
CA LYS A 299 2.70 28.18 1.34
C LYS A 299 3.81 28.97 0.66
N LEU A 300 3.41 30.00 -0.09
CA LEU A 300 4.35 30.93 -0.73
C LEU A 300 5.20 31.69 0.31
N ALA A 301 4.62 32.13 1.43
CA ALA A 301 5.37 32.75 2.51
C ALA A 301 6.42 31.82 3.11
N SER A 302 6.10 30.51 3.26
CA SER A 302 7.06 29.52 3.75
C SER A 302 8.23 29.32 2.79
N ALA A 303 7.99 29.38 1.48
CA ALA A 303 9.05 29.37 0.47
C ALA A 303 9.96 30.59 0.59
N LYS A 304 9.39 31.79 0.74
CA LYS A 304 10.13 33.06 0.90
C LYS A 304 10.97 33.07 2.17
N ASP A 305 10.38 32.69 3.30
CA ASP A 305 11.09 32.58 4.58
C ASP A 305 12.22 31.56 4.49
N ALA A 306 11.99 30.42 3.84
CA ALA A 306 13.01 29.40 3.71
C ALA A 306 14.19 29.83 2.81
N LEU A 307 13.95 30.61 1.75
CA LEU A 307 15.01 31.24 0.97
C LEU A 307 15.79 32.27 1.81
N ALA A 308 15.10 33.14 2.55
CA ALA A 308 15.76 34.12 3.44
C ALA A 308 16.64 33.44 4.51
N ASN A 309 16.24 32.26 4.97
CA ASN A 309 16.97 31.46 5.95
C ASN A 309 17.95 30.45 5.32
N ASN A 310 18.31 30.61 4.04
CA ASN A 310 19.28 29.77 3.31
C ASN A 310 18.97 28.26 3.39
N LYS A 311 17.68 27.87 3.33
CA LYS A 311 17.29 26.47 3.40
C LYS A 311 17.61 25.77 2.07
N ARG A 312 18.63 24.91 2.08
CA ARG A 312 19.18 24.24 0.88
C ARG A 312 18.17 23.56 -0.04
N PHE A 313 17.09 22.96 0.50
CA PHE A 313 16.04 22.34 -0.33
C PHE A 313 15.42 23.35 -1.30
N TRP A 314 15.11 24.55 -0.82
CA TRP A 314 14.44 25.60 -1.57
C TRP A 314 15.35 26.20 -2.63
N HIS A 315 16.59 26.52 -2.27
CA HIS A 315 17.59 27.00 -3.23
C HIS A 315 17.84 25.95 -4.32
N ASN A 316 18.10 24.70 -3.96
CA ASN A 316 18.41 23.64 -4.92
C ASN A 316 17.22 23.33 -5.84
N THR A 317 16.02 23.19 -5.28
CA THR A 317 14.82 22.87 -6.06
C THR A 317 14.50 24.00 -7.02
N LEU A 318 14.40 25.25 -6.55
CA LEU A 318 14.03 26.37 -7.41
C LEU A 318 15.10 26.72 -8.45
N PHE A 319 16.38 26.44 -8.16
CA PHE A 319 17.49 26.69 -9.07
C PHE A 319 17.60 25.66 -10.20
N LYS A 320 17.26 24.38 -9.94
CA LYS A 320 17.45 23.28 -10.91
C LYS A 320 16.16 22.76 -11.55
N SER A 321 15.00 23.02 -10.94
CA SER A 321 13.70 22.54 -11.44
C SER A 321 13.16 23.42 -12.58
N ILE A 322 12.27 22.87 -13.39
CA ILE A 322 11.57 23.63 -14.44
C ILE A 322 10.36 24.32 -13.82
N ASN A 323 10.27 25.66 -13.93
CA ASN A 323 9.04 26.39 -13.61
C ASN A 323 8.01 26.14 -14.73
N VAL A 324 6.94 25.40 -14.42
CA VAL A 324 5.88 25.06 -15.38
C VAL A 324 4.69 26.03 -15.29
N TYR A 325 4.55 26.73 -14.16
CA TYR A 325 3.50 27.73 -13.97
C TYR A 325 3.91 28.79 -12.95
N LYS A 326 3.57 30.04 -13.26
CA LYS A 326 3.71 31.21 -12.40
C LYS A 326 2.52 32.14 -12.59
N ALA A 327 1.81 32.45 -11.52
CA ALA A 327 0.75 33.45 -11.53
C ALA A 327 1.32 34.87 -11.78
N PRO A 328 0.57 35.78 -12.46
CA PRO A 328 1.09 37.08 -12.90
C PRO A 328 1.71 37.95 -11.80
N ASP A 329 1.09 38.00 -10.63
CA ASP A 329 1.48 38.91 -9.53
C ASP A 329 2.42 38.28 -8.50
N VAL A 330 2.89 37.05 -8.75
CA VAL A 330 3.71 36.30 -7.81
C VAL A 330 5.17 36.42 -8.19
N GLU A 331 6.02 36.85 -7.26
CA GLU A 331 7.46 36.83 -7.44
C GLU A 331 8.16 36.03 -6.34
N LEU A 332 9.07 35.15 -6.77
CA LEU A 332 9.93 34.34 -5.93
C LEU A 332 11.31 34.27 -6.59
N THR A 333 12.23 35.10 -6.09
CA THR A 333 13.61 35.22 -6.59
C THR A 333 14.61 34.96 -5.47
N GLY A 334 15.90 34.87 -5.81
CA GLY A 334 16.98 34.67 -4.82
C GLY A 334 17.40 33.21 -4.62
N ALA A 335 16.85 32.26 -5.36
CA ALA A 335 17.39 30.91 -5.43
C ALA A 335 18.76 30.93 -6.13
N HIS A 336 19.72 30.17 -5.61
CA HIS A 336 21.07 30.08 -6.14
C HIS A 336 21.65 28.69 -5.87
N SER A 337 22.77 28.35 -6.49
CA SER A 337 23.48 27.10 -6.19
C SER A 337 24.02 27.11 -4.76
N ILE A 338 23.95 25.97 -4.08
CA ILE A 338 24.47 25.79 -2.72
C ILE A 338 25.78 25.02 -2.80
N ASP A 339 26.81 25.52 -2.12
CA ASP A 339 28.12 24.90 -2.05
C ASP A 339 28.05 23.49 -1.45
N ASN A 340 28.87 22.58 -1.97
CA ASN A 340 28.92 21.19 -1.50
C ASN A 340 29.33 21.10 -0.02
N SER A 341 30.14 22.02 0.50
CA SER A 341 30.51 22.08 1.93
C SER A 341 29.28 22.23 2.84
N VAL A 342 28.32 23.09 2.47
CA VAL A 342 27.06 23.28 3.19
C VAL A 342 26.20 22.00 3.12
N TRP A 343 26.20 21.33 1.96
CA TRP A 343 25.52 20.04 1.82
C TRP A 343 26.12 18.99 2.76
N LEU A 344 27.44 18.84 2.78
CA LEU A 344 28.17 17.89 3.62
C LEU A 344 27.94 18.15 5.11
N GLU A 345 28.10 19.40 5.57
CA GLU A 345 27.92 19.78 6.98
C GLU A 345 26.50 19.44 7.45
N ARG A 346 25.48 19.89 6.70
CA ARG A 346 24.08 19.72 7.07
C ARG A 346 23.63 18.26 6.92
N ALA A 347 24.13 17.53 5.92
CA ALA A 347 23.86 16.10 5.77
C ALA A 347 24.47 15.31 6.93
N GLY A 348 25.70 15.64 7.36
CA GLY A 348 26.33 15.08 8.55
C GLY A 348 25.50 15.33 9.82
N HIS A 349 25.02 16.55 10.02
CA HIS A 349 24.15 16.88 11.14
C HIS A 349 22.84 16.07 11.13
N ASP A 350 22.15 15.98 9.99
CA ASP A 350 20.91 15.20 9.88
C ASP A 350 21.14 13.70 10.06
N TRP A 351 22.25 13.16 9.53
CA TRP A 351 22.63 11.76 9.69
C TRP A 351 22.97 11.42 11.15
N ASN A 352 23.74 12.26 11.83
CA ASN A 352 24.07 12.09 13.24
C ASN A 352 22.83 12.11 14.14
N ARG A 353 21.78 12.86 13.76
CA ARG A 353 20.52 12.86 14.50
C ARG A 353 19.65 11.66 14.17
N TRP A 354 19.32 11.47 12.89
CA TRP A 354 18.28 10.54 12.46
C TRP A 354 18.82 9.17 12.07
N GLY A 355 19.99 9.12 11.43
CA GLY A 355 20.66 7.87 11.07
C GLY A 355 21.12 7.10 12.31
N VAL A 356 21.72 7.80 13.29
CA VAL A 356 22.07 7.21 14.60
C VAL A 356 20.81 6.74 15.33
N GLN A 357 19.76 7.57 15.37
CA GLN A 357 18.49 7.16 15.99
C GLN A 357 17.91 5.89 15.33
N GLY A 358 17.97 5.78 14.00
CA GLY A 358 17.55 4.57 13.29
C GLY A 358 18.32 3.32 13.73
N LYS A 359 19.65 3.45 13.90
CA LYS A 359 20.50 2.36 14.42
C LYS A 359 20.17 1.99 15.87
N GLU A 360 19.91 2.97 16.73
CA GLU A 360 19.53 2.71 18.12
C GLU A 360 18.16 2.03 18.24
N PHE A 361 17.18 2.42 17.42
CA PHE A 361 15.91 1.70 17.33
C PHE A 361 16.08 0.27 16.82
N MET A 362 17.00 0.04 15.87
CA MET A 362 17.31 -1.31 15.42
C MET A 362 17.90 -2.17 16.56
N LYS A 363 18.87 -1.65 17.31
CA LYS A 363 19.41 -2.34 18.50
C LYS A 363 18.32 -2.65 19.52
N GLY A 364 17.43 -1.70 19.77
CA GLY A 364 16.26 -1.90 20.63
C GLY A 364 15.35 -3.03 20.13
N ALA A 365 15.07 -3.06 18.82
CA ALA A 365 14.28 -4.12 18.20
C ALA A 365 14.90 -5.50 18.40
N LEU A 366 16.22 -5.64 18.19
CA LEU A 366 16.93 -6.91 18.39
C LEU A 366 16.78 -7.42 19.83
N ARG A 367 16.94 -6.53 20.81
CA ARG A 367 16.77 -6.89 22.23
C ARG A 367 15.35 -7.31 22.54
N TYR A 368 14.34 -6.62 22.02
CA TYR A 368 12.95 -7.03 22.19
C TYR A 368 12.63 -8.37 21.53
N ILE A 369 13.30 -8.74 20.43
CA ILE A 369 13.17 -10.07 19.82
C ILE A 369 13.77 -11.14 20.74
N GLU A 370 14.94 -10.90 21.34
CA GLU A 370 15.58 -11.81 22.31
C GLU A 370 14.71 -12.02 23.55
N ASP A 371 14.05 -10.95 24.02
CA ASP A 371 13.12 -10.98 25.15
C ASP A 371 11.71 -11.54 24.76
N ASN A 372 11.53 -12.01 23.52
CA ASN A 372 10.26 -12.47 22.94
C ASN A 372 9.12 -11.43 23.00
N ASN A 373 9.45 -10.14 23.06
CA ASN A 373 8.51 -9.03 23.02
C ASN A 373 8.35 -8.52 21.58
N TYR A 374 7.68 -9.32 20.75
CA TYR A 374 7.57 -9.06 19.31
C TYR A 374 6.78 -7.79 18.97
N SER A 375 5.86 -7.35 19.83
CA SER A 375 5.11 -6.11 19.65
C SER A 375 6.02 -4.88 19.78
N LEU A 376 6.86 -4.81 20.83
CA LEU A 376 7.84 -3.72 20.98
C LEU A 376 8.98 -3.84 19.96
N ALA A 377 9.36 -5.05 19.57
CA ALA A 377 10.29 -5.25 18.47
C ALA A 377 9.74 -4.65 17.17
N LEU A 378 8.49 -4.97 16.81
CA LEU A 378 7.86 -4.47 15.59
C LEU A 378 7.74 -2.93 15.59
N PHE A 379 7.34 -2.34 16.71
CA PHE A 379 7.34 -0.89 16.88
C PHE A 379 8.72 -0.28 16.67
N SER A 380 9.76 -0.89 17.26
CA SER A 380 11.14 -0.43 17.14
C SER A 380 11.68 -0.59 15.71
N LEU A 381 11.32 -1.66 15.00
CA LEU A 381 11.65 -1.85 13.57
C LEU A 381 11.02 -0.76 12.70
N HIS A 382 9.76 -0.39 12.96
CA HIS A 382 9.12 0.72 12.26
C HIS A 382 9.87 2.04 12.48
N GLN A 383 10.19 2.36 13.73
CA GLN A 383 10.93 3.58 14.06
C GLN A 383 12.34 3.58 13.45
N ALA A 384 13.01 2.42 13.39
CA ALA A 384 14.31 2.27 12.77
C ALA A 384 14.28 2.58 11.25
N ALA A 385 13.28 2.05 10.54
CA ALA A 385 13.05 2.33 9.12
C ALA A 385 12.64 3.80 8.89
N GLU A 386 11.72 4.33 9.70
CA GLU A 386 11.24 5.71 9.62
C GLU A 386 12.38 6.70 9.81
N SER A 387 13.18 6.57 10.87
CA SER A 387 14.30 7.46 11.17
C SER A 387 15.38 7.39 10.08
N SER A 388 15.68 6.20 9.56
CA SER A 388 16.65 6.04 8.47
C SER A 388 16.17 6.70 7.16
N LEU A 389 14.90 6.56 6.81
CA LEU A 389 14.31 7.24 5.64
C LEU A 389 14.32 8.77 5.82
N ILE A 390 14.02 9.27 7.02
CA ILE A 390 14.11 10.69 7.34
C ILE A 390 15.56 11.18 7.17
N ALA A 391 16.54 10.41 7.66
CA ALA A 391 17.95 10.75 7.56
C ALA A 391 18.38 10.94 6.10
N ILE A 392 18.07 9.97 5.23
CA ILE A 392 18.52 10.03 3.84
C ILE A 392 17.80 11.08 3.01
N ILE A 393 16.48 11.25 3.20
CA ILE A 393 15.71 12.30 2.51
C ILE A 393 16.26 13.68 2.90
N ARG A 394 16.55 13.91 4.18
CA ARG A 394 17.14 15.16 4.64
C ARG A 394 18.56 15.36 4.16
N ALA A 395 19.38 14.32 4.14
CA ALA A 395 20.76 14.40 3.66
C ALA A 395 20.82 14.77 2.17
N VAL A 396 20.09 14.04 1.33
CA VAL A 396 20.18 14.15 -0.14
C VAL A 396 19.34 15.30 -0.69
N LEU A 397 18.09 15.47 -0.22
CA LEU A 397 17.20 16.52 -0.74
C LEU A 397 17.18 17.78 0.15
N GLY A 398 17.62 17.69 1.41
CA GLY A 398 17.43 18.78 2.37
C GLY A 398 15.98 18.98 2.80
N TYR A 399 15.08 18.07 2.41
CA TYR A 399 13.65 18.24 2.60
C TYR A 399 13.19 17.72 3.96
N ARG A 400 12.34 18.50 4.63
CA ARG A 400 11.74 18.13 5.92
C ARG A 400 10.29 17.70 5.67
N LEU A 401 10.03 16.41 5.85
CA LEU A 401 8.66 15.87 5.86
C LEU A 401 8.06 15.98 7.27
N SER A 402 6.80 16.43 7.37
CA SER A 402 6.00 16.43 8.60
C SER A 402 5.09 15.20 8.74
N VAL A 403 4.98 14.37 7.69
CA VAL A 403 4.05 13.23 7.63
C VAL A 403 4.72 11.92 8.03
N HIS A 404 4.11 11.17 8.95
CA HIS A 404 4.59 9.87 9.47
C HIS A 404 4.21 8.67 8.57
N ASN A 405 4.19 8.85 7.24
CA ASN A 405 3.80 7.80 6.30
C ASN A 405 5.04 7.22 5.58
N LEU A 406 5.33 5.93 5.81
CA LEU A 406 6.47 5.24 5.18
C LEU A 406 6.35 5.16 3.66
N SER A 407 5.18 4.84 3.12
CA SER A 407 4.95 4.76 1.67
C SER A 407 5.27 6.10 0.99
N ARG A 408 4.84 7.22 1.59
CA ARG A 408 5.11 8.56 1.07
C ARG A 408 6.61 8.87 1.11
N LYS A 409 7.31 8.50 2.19
CA LYS A 409 8.78 8.67 2.28
C LYS A 409 9.52 7.86 1.21
N ILE A 410 9.16 6.59 1.00
CA ILE A 410 9.77 5.75 -0.05
C ILE A 410 9.51 6.33 -1.44
N ARG A 411 8.30 6.84 -1.72
CA ARG A 411 8.02 7.52 -3.00
C ARG A 411 8.90 8.76 -3.21
N ILE A 412 9.27 9.48 -2.15
CA ILE A 412 10.20 10.62 -2.24
C ILE A 412 11.61 10.16 -2.60
N THR A 413 12.07 9.02 -2.08
CA THR A 413 13.44 8.56 -2.37
C THR A 413 13.66 8.26 -3.85
N LEU A 414 12.60 7.92 -4.59
CA LEU A 414 12.65 7.69 -6.04
C LEU A 414 13.09 8.91 -6.86
N LEU A 415 13.07 10.13 -6.28
CA LEU A 415 13.67 11.32 -6.89
C LEU A 415 15.19 11.20 -7.05
N PHE A 416 15.86 10.44 -6.18
CA PHE A 416 17.32 10.33 -6.16
C PHE A 416 17.86 8.90 -6.20
N THR A 417 17.04 7.88 -5.88
CA THR A 417 17.48 6.47 -5.91
C THR A 417 16.30 5.48 -5.96
N GLU A 418 16.48 4.39 -6.69
CA GLU A 418 15.54 3.25 -6.73
C GLU A 418 15.94 2.12 -5.78
N GLU A 419 17.15 2.18 -5.22
CA GLU A 419 17.75 1.11 -4.41
C GLU A 419 16.90 0.78 -3.18
N ILE A 420 16.25 1.77 -2.58
CA ILE A 420 15.35 1.59 -1.43
C ILE A 420 14.10 0.78 -1.83
N LYS A 421 13.51 1.07 -2.99
CA LYS A 421 12.37 0.32 -3.51
C LYS A 421 12.77 -1.13 -3.83
N ARG A 422 13.95 -1.32 -4.43
CA ARG A 422 14.51 -2.65 -4.74
C ARG A 422 14.75 -3.49 -3.50
N VAL A 423 15.34 -2.91 -2.45
CA VAL A 423 15.56 -3.62 -1.18
C VAL A 423 14.24 -4.05 -0.55
N LEU A 424 13.22 -3.21 -0.59
CA LEU A 424 11.91 -3.55 -0.05
C LEU A 424 11.14 -4.57 -0.90
N GLN A 425 11.49 -4.72 -2.18
CA GLN A 425 10.80 -5.63 -3.12
C GLN A 425 9.28 -5.41 -3.12
N LEU A 426 8.83 -4.16 -3.20
CA LEU A 426 7.40 -3.80 -3.13
C LEU A 426 6.58 -4.28 -4.35
N ASP A 427 7.23 -4.93 -5.30
CA ASP A 427 6.67 -5.63 -6.44
C ASP A 427 6.46 -7.14 -6.19
N THR A 428 6.94 -7.68 -5.07
CA THR A 428 6.72 -9.07 -4.65
C THR A 428 5.71 -9.16 -3.51
N THR A 429 4.96 -10.27 -3.47
CA THR A 429 3.97 -10.54 -2.41
C THR A 429 4.62 -10.52 -1.02
N GLU A 430 5.82 -11.11 -0.88
CA GLU A 430 6.57 -11.11 0.38
C GLU A 430 6.99 -9.69 0.80
N GLY A 431 7.50 -8.88 -0.14
CA GLY A 431 7.90 -7.51 0.16
C GLY A 431 6.73 -6.63 0.59
N VAL A 432 5.57 -6.79 -0.06
CA VAL A 432 4.32 -6.11 0.33
C VAL A 432 3.85 -6.55 1.71
N GLN A 433 3.85 -7.86 2.00
CA GLN A 433 3.45 -8.39 3.32
C GLN A 433 4.35 -7.88 4.45
N LEU A 434 5.67 -7.95 4.28
CA LEU A 434 6.63 -7.44 5.26
C LEU A 434 6.48 -5.92 5.45
N PHE A 435 6.24 -5.18 4.36
CA PHE A 435 6.02 -3.75 4.45
C PHE A 435 4.72 -3.39 5.17
N ASN A 436 3.64 -4.13 4.94
CA ASN A 436 2.38 -3.96 5.66
C ASN A 436 2.54 -4.27 7.16
N LEU A 437 3.27 -5.34 7.50
CA LEU A 437 3.65 -5.66 8.88
C LEU A 437 4.46 -4.53 9.52
N LEU A 438 5.44 -3.97 8.79
CA LEU A 438 6.21 -2.82 9.25
C LEU A 438 5.31 -1.62 9.55
N GLN A 439 4.32 -1.33 8.70
CA GLN A 439 3.37 -0.25 8.92
C GLN A 439 2.46 -0.48 10.13
N SER A 440 2.05 -1.73 10.36
CA SER A 440 1.20 -2.12 11.50
C SER A 440 1.92 -1.87 12.84
N GLY A 441 3.26 -1.98 12.87
CA GLY A 441 4.09 -1.67 14.04
C GLY A 441 3.91 -0.29 14.66
N TYR A 442 3.51 0.72 13.87
CA TYR A 442 3.28 2.07 14.40
C TYR A 442 1.97 2.20 15.17
N SER A 443 0.91 1.55 14.70
CA SER A 443 -0.47 1.72 15.20
C SER A 443 -0.94 0.57 16.09
N GLU A 444 -0.55 -0.68 15.83
CA GLU A 444 -1.08 -1.88 16.51
C GLU A 444 -0.38 -2.17 17.84
N ALA A 445 0.95 -2.11 17.85
CA ALA A 445 1.78 -2.45 19.01
C ALA A 445 1.60 -1.54 20.24
N ARG A 446 1.04 -0.33 20.04
CA ARG A 446 0.83 0.65 21.13
C ARG A 446 -0.57 0.63 21.75
N TYR A 447 -1.57 0.03 21.08
CA TYR A 447 -2.97 0.27 21.42
C TYR A 447 -3.88 -0.99 21.45
N LYS A 448 -3.42 -2.16 20.99
CA LYS A 448 -4.19 -3.42 21.07
C LYS A 448 -3.59 -4.34 22.14
N SER A 449 -4.36 -4.64 23.19
CA SER A 449 -3.96 -5.55 24.28
C SER A 449 -3.78 -7.03 23.86
N GLN A 450 -4.14 -7.37 22.62
CA GLN A 450 -4.05 -8.72 22.04
C GLN A 450 -3.22 -8.79 20.74
N PHE A 451 -2.52 -7.72 20.34
CA PHE A 451 -1.64 -7.78 19.17
C PHE A 451 -0.36 -8.53 19.54
N ASN A 452 -0.24 -9.77 19.09
CA ASN A 452 0.95 -10.59 19.23
C ASN A 452 1.43 -10.98 17.82
N PRO A 453 2.32 -10.20 17.21
CA PRO A 453 2.87 -10.52 15.90
C PRO A 453 3.67 -11.83 16.01
N ASP A 454 3.60 -12.65 14.97
CA ASP A 454 4.29 -13.94 14.98
C ASP A 454 5.82 -13.73 14.94
N GLU A 455 6.52 -14.53 15.73
CA GLU A 455 7.98 -14.47 15.88
C GLU A 455 8.69 -14.54 14.52
N GLU A 456 8.25 -15.44 13.65
CA GLU A 456 8.89 -15.69 12.36
C GLU A 456 8.79 -14.48 11.44
N SER A 457 7.62 -13.87 11.31
CA SER A 457 7.45 -12.66 10.50
C SER A 457 8.19 -11.47 11.08
N VAL A 458 8.28 -11.33 12.41
CA VAL A 458 9.10 -10.27 13.03
C VAL A 458 10.59 -10.50 12.78
N LYS A 459 11.08 -11.73 12.82
CA LYS A 459 12.48 -12.06 12.48
C LYS A 459 12.79 -11.79 11.00
N ARG A 460 11.91 -12.18 10.09
CA ARG A 460 12.07 -11.87 8.65
C ARG A 460 12.02 -10.37 8.39
N LEU A 461 11.11 -9.66 9.04
CA LEU A 461 11.03 -8.21 8.94
C LEU A 461 12.30 -7.55 9.51
N LYS A 462 12.85 -8.07 10.61
CA LYS A 462 14.13 -7.61 11.16
C LYS A 462 15.23 -7.70 10.11
N ASP A 463 15.36 -8.82 9.41
CA ASP A 463 16.39 -8.98 8.36
C ASP A 463 16.17 -7.99 7.20
N LYS A 464 14.91 -7.79 6.80
CA LYS A 464 14.55 -6.83 5.74
C LYS A 464 14.86 -5.38 6.13
N VAL A 465 14.54 -4.99 7.36
CA VAL A 465 14.83 -3.64 7.89
C VAL A 465 16.34 -3.45 8.10
N GLU A 466 17.08 -4.50 8.49
CA GLU A 466 18.54 -4.44 8.59
C GLU A 466 19.18 -4.15 7.24
N LEU A 467 18.74 -4.88 6.20
CA LEU A 467 19.17 -4.66 4.82
C LEU A 467 18.79 -3.25 4.33
N LEU A 468 17.59 -2.76 4.66
CA LEU A 468 17.16 -1.40 4.33
C LEU A 468 18.07 -0.35 4.95
N ILE A 469 18.39 -0.46 6.25
CA ILE A 469 19.26 0.49 6.94
C ILE A 469 20.68 0.45 6.36
N ALA A 470 21.22 -0.75 6.13
CA ALA A 470 22.53 -0.92 5.52
C ALA A 470 22.59 -0.28 4.12
N LYS A 471 21.54 -0.47 3.30
CA LYS A 471 21.46 0.15 1.98
C LYS A 471 21.35 1.67 2.07
N ILE A 472 20.54 2.19 2.99
CA ILE A 472 20.44 3.63 3.24
C ILE A 472 21.80 4.23 3.67
N GLU A 473 22.57 3.52 4.49
CA GLU A 473 23.92 3.93 4.86
C GLU A 473 24.88 3.94 3.66
N GLN A 474 24.83 2.93 2.80
CA GLN A 474 25.60 2.92 1.56
C GLN A 474 25.28 4.12 0.66
N ILE A 475 23.99 4.43 0.46
CA ILE A 475 23.52 5.60 -0.31
C ILE A 475 24.03 6.90 0.32
N TYR A 476 24.00 7.01 1.65
CA TYR A 476 24.55 8.17 2.35
C TYR A 476 26.06 8.31 2.13
N GLN A 477 26.84 7.24 2.25
CA GLN A 477 28.29 7.29 2.00
C GLN A 477 28.60 7.66 0.55
N GLN A 478 27.81 7.15 -0.41
CA GLN A 478 27.90 7.53 -1.80
C GLN A 478 27.64 9.04 -1.98
N PHE A 479 26.58 9.57 -1.39
CA PHE A 479 26.26 11.00 -1.42
C PHE A 479 27.42 11.85 -0.86
N ILE A 480 27.98 11.46 0.28
CA ILE A 480 29.12 12.17 0.89
C ILE A 480 30.33 12.12 -0.05
N LYS A 481 30.63 10.97 -0.66
CA LYS A 481 31.73 10.80 -1.60
C LYS A 481 31.56 11.67 -2.85
N GLU A 482 30.37 11.67 -3.45
CA GLU A 482 30.04 12.46 -4.63
C GLU A 482 30.15 13.97 -4.35
N LYS A 483 29.71 14.42 -3.17
CA LYS A 483 29.80 15.83 -2.76
C LYS A 483 31.21 16.26 -2.32
N SER A 484 32.03 15.34 -1.83
CA SER A 484 33.42 15.61 -1.44
C SER A 484 34.40 15.54 -2.60
N ALA A 485 34.02 14.91 -3.72
CA ALA A 485 34.83 14.93 -4.92
C ALA A 485 34.98 16.38 -5.42
N PRO A 486 36.19 16.80 -5.85
CA PRO A 486 36.34 18.08 -6.51
C PRO A 486 35.39 18.12 -7.73
N PRO A 487 34.80 19.28 -8.05
CA PRO A 487 33.95 19.38 -9.23
C PRO A 487 34.73 18.82 -10.41
N SER A 488 34.17 17.80 -11.07
CA SER A 488 34.75 17.24 -12.27
C SER A 488 34.98 18.39 -13.23
N THR A 489 36.25 18.70 -13.50
CA THR A 489 36.64 19.59 -14.59
C THR A 489 36.26 18.90 -15.90
N GLY A 490 34.99 19.02 -16.24
CA GLY A 490 34.42 18.62 -17.53
C GLY A 490 34.70 19.73 -18.53
N GLN A 491 35.47 19.36 -19.54
CA GLN A 491 35.89 20.14 -20.71
C GLN A 491 34.72 20.63 -21.56
#